data_AF-A0A7J6HSF2-F1
#
_entry.id   AF-A0A7J6HSF2-F1
#
_cell.length_a   1.000
_cell.length_b   1.000
_cell.length_c   1.000
_cell.angle_alpha   90.00
_cell.angle_beta   90.00
_cell.angle_gamma   90.00
#
_symmetry.space_group_name_H-M   'P 1'
#
loop_
_entity.id
_entity.type
_entity.pdbx_description
1 polymer ?
#
loop_
_entity_poly.entity_id
_entity_poly.type
_entity_poly.pdbx_seq_one_letter_code
_entity_poly.pdbx_strand_id
1 'polypeptide(L)'
;MYNTRPKRDRKGKVLRNEFQSDELPCTRIQPDRRWFGNTCVVNQKELEFFREELQSRMSNNYNVILKERKLPLSLLNDHQKQARVHLLDKEPFQDAFGPKTKRKRPRLLAADYDSLLKKADGSQDAFEEKHGDDVNVDEGEGDGFRDLVRHNMFEKGQSKRIWGELYKVIDSSDVVVQVLDARDPQGTSVAT
;
A
#
# COMPACT_ATOMS: atom_id res chain seq x y z
N MET A 1 5.33 30.66 23.82
CA MET A 1 5.74 29.44 23.11
C MET A 1 7.24 29.37 22.91
N TYR A 2 7.88 30.23 22.10
CA TYR A 2 9.32 30.09 21.80
C TYR A 2 10.27 30.40 22.96
N ASN A 3 9.84 31.20 23.96
CA ASN A 3 10.65 31.58 25.13
C ASN A 3 10.10 31.04 26.46
N THR A 4 9.28 29.99 26.45
CA THR A 4 8.76 29.42 27.71
C THR A 4 9.72 28.39 28.28
N ARG A 5 10.00 28.51 29.58
CA ARG A 5 10.90 27.63 30.34
C ARG A 5 10.22 27.23 31.64
N PRO A 6 10.56 26.05 32.21
CA PRO A 6 10.03 25.63 33.49
C PRO A 6 10.38 26.66 34.58
N LYS A 7 9.37 27.16 35.29
CA LYS A 7 9.56 28.04 36.45
C LYS A 7 10.05 27.20 37.61
N ARG A 8 11.10 27.67 38.29
CA ARG A 8 11.71 26.98 39.44
C ARG A 8 11.74 27.87 40.66
N ASP A 9 11.68 27.24 41.82
CA ASP A 9 11.95 27.90 43.10
C ASP A 9 13.47 28.11 43.30
N ARG A 10 13.88 28.90 44.30
CA ARG A 10 15.28 29.14 44.67
C ARG A 10 16.06 27.86 44.99
N LYS A 11 15.37 26.81 45.44
CA LYS A 11 15.91 25.45 45.68
C LYS A 11 16.03 24.59 44.41
N GLY A 12 15.63 25.10 43.24
CA GLY A 12 15.69 24.40 41.96
C GLY A 12 14.50 23.48 41.64
N LYS A 13 13.50 23.38 42.53
CA LYS A 13 12.29 22.58 42.28
C LYS A 13 11.41 23.22 41.20
N VAL A 14 10.95 22.44 40.22
CA VAL A 14 10.04 22.91 39.17
C VAL A 14 8.66 23.18 39.78
N LEU A 15 8.17 24.40 39.57
CA LEU A 15 6.85 24.86 40.01
C LEU A 15 5.79 24.69 38.93
N ARG A 16 6.14 24.99 37.67
CA ARG A 16 5.24 24.87 36.52
C ARG A 16 6.02 24.72 35.23
N ASN A 17 5.57 23.84 34.35
CA ASN A 17 5.97 23.78 32.97
C ASN A 17 4.75 23.66 32.05
N GLU A 18 4.82 24.21 30.85
CA GLU A 18 3.72 24.13 29.88
C GLU A 18 3.69 22.71 29.27
N PHE A 19 2.51 22.10 29.19
CA PHE A 19 2.27 20.76 28.61
C PHE A 19 3.06 19.59 29.25
N GLN A 20 3.63 19.78 30.44
CA GLN A 20 4.35 18.75 31.21
C GLN A 20 3.84 18.76 32.66
N SER A 21 2.56 18.44 32.83
CA SER A 21 1.97 18.24 34.16
C SER A 21 2.20 16.81 34.63
N ASP A 22 2.64 16.64 35.88
CA ASP A 22 2.80 15.33 36.52
C ASP A 22 1.46 14.77 37.06
N GLU A 23 0.39 15.58 37.02
CA GLU A 23 -0.94 15.20 37.48
C GLU A 23 -1.58 14.19 36.53
N LEU A 24 -2.02 13.06 37.08
CA LEU A 24 -2.76 12.04 36.34
C LEU A 24 -4.21 12.49 36.17
N PRO A 25 -4.71 12.68 34.93
CA PRO A 25 -6.10 13.06 34.72
C PRO A 25 -7.03 11.87 35.03
N CYS A 26 -8.27 12.18 35.42
CA CYS A 26 -9.31 11.15 35.50
C CYS A 26 -9.67 10.69 34.08
N THR A 27 -9.46 9.40 33.77
CA THR A 27 -9.69 8.80 32.46
C THR A 27 -11.08 8.19 32.30
N ARG A 28 -11.95 8.31 33.32
CA ARG A 28 -13.28 7.70 33.31
C ARG A 28 -14.21 8.41 32.33
N ILE A 29 -14.68 7.67 31.33
CA ILE A 29 -15.65 8.18 30.37
C ILE A 29 -17.06 8.03 30.97
N GLN A 30 -17.85 9.13 30.99
CA GLN A 30 -19.21 9.13 31.57
C GLN A 30 -20.19 8.35 30.69
N PRO A 31 -21.04 7.46 31.21
CA PRO A 31 -22.00 6.76 30.36
C PRO A 31 -22.99 7.76 29.72
N ASP A 32 -23.10 7.75 28.39
CA ASP A 32 -24.03 8.61 27.64
C ASP A 32 -24.70 7.80 26.52
N ARG A 33 -26.03 7.93 26.39
CA ARG A 33 -26.80 7.28 25.33
C ARG A 33 -26.42 7.79 23.93
N ARG A 34 -25.89 9.02 23.85
CA ARG A 34 -25.49 9.65 22.58
C ARG A 34 -24.38 8.91 21.85
N TRP A 35 -23.55 8.15 22.55
CA TRP A 35 -22.47 7.37 21.92
C TRP A 35 -22.97 6.26 21.01
N PHE A 36 -24.19 5.78 21.26
CA PHE A 36 -24.81 4.70 20.51
C PHE A 36 -25.74 5.22 19.40
N GLY A 37 -25.83 6.55 19.22
CA GLY A 37 -26.55 7.16 18.12
C GLY A 37 -25.70 7.23 16.85
N ASN A 38 -26.34 7.14 15.69
CA ASN A 38 -25.64 7.27 14.40
C ASN A 38 -25.14 8.71 14.22
N THR A 39 -23.84 8.89 14.01
CA THR A 39 -23.20 10.22 13.89
C THR A 39 -22.91 10.65 12.44
N CYS A 40 -22.68 9.69 11.54
CA CYS A 40 -22.42 9.94 10.12
C CYS A 40 -23.39 9.10 9.28
N VAL A 41 -24.49 9.70 8.84
CA VAL A 41 -25.53 9.05 8.02
C VAL A 41 -25.59 9.74 6.66
N VAL A 42 -25.71 8.95 5.59
CA VAL A 42 -25.84 9.43 4.21
C VAL A 42 -27.03 8.73 3.55
N ASN A 43 -27.84 9.47 2.79
CA ASN A 43 -28.96 8.90 2.05
C ASN A 43 -28.48 8.17 0.78
N GLN A 44 -29.14 7.07 0.39
CA GLN A 44 -28.74 6.29 -0.79
C GLN A 44 -28.77 7.13 -2.09
N LYS A 45 -29.79 7.98 -2.27
CA LYS A 45 -29.91 8.85 -3.46
C LYS A 45 -28.78 9.89 -3.53
N GLU A 46 -28.40 10.44 -2.37
CA GLU A 46 -27.29 11.40 -2.28
C GLU A 46 -25.95 10.72 -2.54
N LEU A 47 -25.79 9.46 -2.09
CA LEU A 47 -24.60 8.65 -2.34
C LEU A 47 -24.43 8.34 -3.82
N GLU A 48 -25.52 7.99 -4.52
CA GLU A 48 -25.51 7.73 -5.96
C GLU A 48 -25.17 8.99 -6.76
N PHE A 49 -25.84 10.10 -6.46
CA PHE A 49 -25.50 11.41 -7.04
C PHE A 49 -24.02 11.79 -6.80
N PHE A 50 -23.52 11.54 -5.60
CA PHE A 50 -22.12 11.80 -5.26
C PHE A 50 -21.16 10.92 -6.07
N ARG A 51 -21.47 9.63 -6.28
CA ARG A 51 -20.65 8.73 -7.10
C ARG A 51 -20.52 9.23 -8.55
N GLU A 52 -21.63 9.65 -9.14
CA GLU A 52 -21.64 10.18 -10.51
C GLU A 52 -20.84 11.48 -10.64
N GLU A 53 -21.07 12.45 -9.74
CA GLU A 53 -20.33 13.71 -9.75
C GLU A 53 -18.83 13.50 -9.53
N LEU A 54 -18.44 12.63 -8.59
CA LEU A 54 -17.04 12.39 -8.28
C LEU A 54 -16.33 11.68 -9.44
N GLN A 55 -16.98 10.70 -10.09
CA GLN A 55 -16.42 10.01 -11.24
C GLN A 55 -16.22 10.97 -12.43
N SER A 56 -17.19 11.84 -12.71
CA SER A 56 -17.05 12.84 -13.76
C SER A 56 -15.89 13.81 -13.49
N ARG A 57 -15.75 14.29 -12.24
CA ARG A 57 -14.75 15.30 -11.88
C ARG A 57 -13.33 14.74 -11.66
N MET A 58 -13.19 13.51 -11.17
CA MET A 58 -11.89 12.84 -10.96
C MET A 58 -11.13 12.58 -12.27
N SER A 59 -11.85 12.38 -13.38
CA SER A 59 -11.24 12.17 -14.69
C SER A 59 -10.43 13.38 -15.19
N ASN A 60 -10.68 14.57 -14.61
CA ASN A 60 -10.04 15.80 -15.03
C ASN A 60 -8.94 16.20 -14.03
N ASN A 61 -7.68 16.18 -14.49
CA ASN A 61 -6.49 16.53 -13.71
C ASN A 61 -6.45 17.99 -13.21
N TYR A 62 -7.30 18.88 -13.73
CA TYR A 62 -7.39 20.28 -13.28
C TYR A 62 -8.33 20.47 -12.07
N ASN A 63 -9.14 19.48 -11.73
CA ASN A 63 -10.03 19.54 -10.57
C ASN A 63 -9.33 18.96 -9.34
N VAL A 64 -9.33 19.71 -8.24
CA VAL A 64 -8.70 19.29 -6.97
C VAL A 64 -9.72 19.26 -5.84
N ILE A 65 -9.65 18.23 -5.00
CA ILE A 65 -10.49 18.08 -3.80
C ILE A 65 -9.85 18.86 -2.65
N LEU A 66 -10.57 19.85 -2.11
CA LEU A 66 -10.07 20.69 -1.02
C LEU A 66 -10.40 20.14 0.38
N LYS A 67 -11.47 19.36 0.54
CA LYS A 67 -11.99 18.92 1.85
C LYS A 67 -12.31 17.43 1.86
N GLU A 68 -11.27 16.61 1.86
CA GLU A 68 -11.40 15.16 1.81
C GLU A 68 -11.99 14.54 3.10
N ARG A 69 -11.60 15.04 4.27
CA ARG A 69 -11.91 14.43 5.59
C ARG A 69 -13.40 14.30 5.93
N LYS A 70 -14.28 15.01 5.22
CA LYS A 70 -15.74 14.97 5.43
C LYS A 70 -16.46 14.06 4.42
N LEU A 71 -15.75 13.53 3.44
CA LEU A 71 -16.34 12.74 2.37
C LEU A 71 -16.16 11.25 2.68
N PRO A 72 -17.21 10.42 2.55
CA PRO A 72 -17.13 8.99 2.81
C PRO A 72 -16.50 8.25 1.61
N LEU A 73 -15.22 8.55 1.30
CA LEU A 73 -14.53 8.00 0.13
C LEU A 73 -14.47 6.46 0.09
N SER A 74 -14.44 5.82 1.25
CA SER A 74 -14.48 4.35 1.35
C SER A 74 -15.76 3.73 0.77
N LEU A 75 -16.87 4.47 0.72
CA LEU A 75 -18.13 3.98 0.15
C LEU A 75 -18.19 4.09 -1.38
N LEU A 76 -17.20 4.71 -2.02
CA LEU A 76 -17.17 4.85 -3.48
C LEU A 76 -16.41 3.70 -4.15
N ASN A 77 -15.42 3.13 -3.49
CA ASN A 77 -14.68 2.00 -4.00
C ASN A 77 -15.46 0.72 -3.73
N ASP A 78 -16.35 0.33 -4.65
CA ASP A 78 -16.94 -0.99 -4.60
C ASP A 78 -15.80 -2.02 -4.68
N HIS A 79 -15.71 -2.91 -3.68
CA HIS A 79 -14.73 -3.98 -3.69
C HIS A 79 -14.89 -4.77 -4.99
N GLN A 80 -13.85 -4.75 -5.83
CA GLN A 80 -13.81 -5.60 -7.01
C GLN A 80 -14.09 -7.03 -6.54
N LYS A 81 -15.11 -7.66 -7.13
CA LYS A 81 -15.44 -9.06 -6.87
C LYS A 81 -14.15 -9.84 -7.01
N GLN A 82 -13.72 -10.49 -5.93
CA GLN A 82 -12.47 -11.26 -5.93
C GLN A 82 -12.51 -12.22 -7.11
N ALA A 83 -11.59 -12.02 -8.06
CA ALA A 83 -11.55 -12.82 -9.28
C ALA A 83 -11.23 -14.31 -8.99
N ARG A 84 -10.66 -14.59 -7.81
CA ARG A 84 -10.29 -15.93 -7.36
C ARG A 84 -11.03 -16.28 -6.09
N VAL A 85 -11.62 -17.47 -6.05
CA VAL A 85 -12.29 -18.04 -4.88
C VAL A 85 -11.27 -18.26 -3.75
N HIS A 86 -11.65 -17.96 -2.50
CA HIS A 86 -10.84 -18.30 -1.33
C HIS A 86 -10.66 -19.83 -1.22
N LEU A 87 -9.53 -20.33 -1.74
CA LEU A 87 -9.21 -21.76 -1.77
C LEU A 87 -8.95 -22.32 -0.38
N LEU A 88 -8.37 -21.52 0.52
CA LEU A 88 -7.99 -21.93 1.87
C LEU A 88 -9.18 -22.23 2.78
N ASP A 89 -10.33 -21.59 2.56
CA ASP A 89 -11.57 -21.87 3.30
C ASP A 89 -12.13 -23.25 2.96
N LYS A 90 -11.83 -23.74 1.74
CA LYS A 90 -12.28 -25.04 1.24
C LYS A 90 -11.25 -26.15 1.49
N GLU A 91 -9.97 -25.85 1.28
CA GLU A 91 -8.86 -26.80 1.40
C GLU A 91 -7.69 -26.15 2.15
N PRO A 92 -7.66 -26.24 3.50
CA PRO A 92 -6.54 -25.73 4.28
C PRO A 92 -5.27 -26.55 4.02
N PHE A 93 -4.10 -25.95 4.23
CA PHE A 93 -2.81 -26.59 3.90
C PHE A 93 -2.61 -27.97 4.55
N GLN A 94 -3.08 -28.14 5.78
CA GLN A 94 -2.99 -29.41 6.52
C GLN A 94 -3.78 -30.55 5.86
N ASP A 95 -4.89 -30.22 5.19
CA ASP A 95 -5.74 -31.19 4.50
C ASP A 95 -5.25 -31.44 3.05
N ALA A 96 -4.58 -30.46 2.43
CA ALA A 96 -4.04 -30.58 1.08
C ALA A 96 -2.74 -31.42 1.02
N PHE A 97 -1.77 -31.14 1.90
CA PHE A 97 -0.46 -31.80 1.91
C PHE A 97 -0.01 -32.17 3.33
N GLY A 98 0.74 -33.27 3.45
CA GLY A 98 1.34 -33.72 4.71
C GLY A 98 0.63 -34.94 5.35
N PRO A 99 1.02 -35.31 6.59
CA PRO A 99 0.59 -36.58 7.20
C PRO A 99 -0.93 -36.69 7.43
N LYS A 100 -1.60 -35.55 7.61
CA LYS A 100 -3.06 -35.45 7.82
C LYS A 100 -3.84 -35.17 6.52
N THR A 101 -3.22 -35.41 5.35
CA THR A 101 -3.82 -35.12 4.06
C THR A 101 -5.14 -35.89 3.84
N LYS A 102 -6.18 -35.13 3.47
CA LYS A 102 -7.50 -35.67 3.10
C LYS A 102 -7.70 -35.68 1.58
N ARG A 103 -6.87 -34.96 0.82
CA ARG A 103 -6.98 -34.88 -0.65
C ARG A 103 -6.46 -36.17 -1.30
N LYS A 104 -7.37 -36.94 -1.90
CA LYS A 104 -7.04 -38.20 -2.60
C LYS A 104 -6.93 -38.08 -4.12
N ARG A 105 -7.56 -37.06 -4.73
CA ARG A 105 -7.55 -36.84 -6.18
C ARG A 105 -7.34 -35.35 -6.50
N PRO A 106 -6.59 -35.02 -7.56
CA PRO A 106 -6.45 -33.65 -8.03
C PRO A 106 -7.74 -33.17 -8.70
N ARG A 107 -8.01 -31.87 -8.63
CA ARG A 107 -9.05 -31.22 -9.43
C ARG A 107 -8.43 -30.82 -10.77
N LEU A 108 -8.64 -31.61 -11.81
CA LEU A 108 -8.15 -31.31 -13.15
C LEU A 108 -9.13 -30.37 -13.87
N LEU A 109 -8.59 -29.43 -14.63
CA LEU A 109 -9.37 -28.52 -15.49
C LEU A 109 -9.55 -29.09 -16.91
N ALA A 110 -9.23 -30.35 -17.13
CA ALA A 110 -9.36 -31.07 -18.40
C ALA A 110 -10.44 -32.14 -18.25
N ALA A 111 -11.34 -32.25 -19.23
CA ALA A 111 -12.42 -33.23 -19.23
C ALA A 111 -11.95 -34.57 -19.82
N ASP A 112 -11.14 -34.51 -20.89
CA ASP A 112 -10.70 -35.68 -21.66
C ASP A 112 -9.17 -35.75 -21.78
N TYR A 113 -8.64 -36.93 -22.10
CA TYR A 113 -7.20 -37.15 -22.25
C TYR A 113 -6.59 -36.28 -23.36
N ASP A 114 -7.26 -36.18 -24.51
CA ASP A 114 -6.82 -35.33 -25.63
C ASP A 114 -6.76 -33.84 -25.24
N SER A 115 -7.68 -33.39 -24.39
CA SER A 115 -7.70 -32.01 -23.89
C SER A 115 -6.54 -31.73 -22.91
N LEU A 116 -6.06 -32.75 -22.21
CA LEU A 116 -4.90 -32.66 -21.33
C LEU A 116 -3.61 -32.60 -22.15
N LEU A 117 -3.47 -33.41 -23.20
CA LEU A 117 -2.31 -33.40 -24.10
C LEU A 117 -2.13 -32.03 -24.75
N LYS A 118 -3.20 -31.47 -25.35
CA LYS A 118 -3.14 -30.13 -25.96
C LYS A 118 -2.70 -29.03 -24.99
N LYS A 119 -3.07 -29.14 -23.70
CA LYS A 119 -2.62 -28.20 -22.67
C LYS A 119 -1.15 -28.40 -22.31
N ALA A 120 -0.69 -29.65 -22.28
CA ALA A 120 0.72 -29.96 -22.04
C ALA A 120 1.59 -29.42 -23.18
N ASP A 121 1.21 -29.67 -24.43
CA ASP A 121 1.92 -29.16 -25.62
C ASP A 121 1.96 -27.62 -25.61
N GLY A 122 0.82 -26.95 -25.43
CA GLY A 122 0.81 -25.48 -25.34
C GLY A 122 1.59 -24.92 -24.14
N SER A 123 1.70 -25.67 -23.04
CA SER A 123 2.55 -25.27 -21.90
C SER A 123 4.03 -25.47 -22.17
N GLN A 124 4.39 -26.48 -22.97
CA GLN A 124 5.74 -26.73 -23.43
C GLN A 124 6.17 -25.64 -24.42
N ASP A 125 5.32 -25.32 -25.40
CA ASP A 125 5.55 -24.23 -26.36
C ASP A 125 5.75 -22.90 -25.62
N ALA A 126 4.88 -22.58 -24.65
CA ALA A 126 5.00 -21.36 -23.85
C ALA A 126 6.23 -21.36 -22.91
N PHE A 127 6.70 -22.53 -22.50
CA PHE A 127 7.94 -22.66 -21.72
C PHE A 127 9.15 -22.41 -22.62
N GLU A 128 9.18 -23.02 -23.80
CA GLU A 128 10.22 -22.85 -24.81
C GLU A 128 10.28 -21.42 -25.34
N GLU A 129 9.13 -20.76 -25.55
CA GLU A 129 9.08 -19.35 -25.94
C GLU A 129 9.66 -18.42 -24.86
N LYS A 130 9.39 -18.72 -23.58
CA LYS A 130 9.91 -17.93 -22.46
C LYS A 130 11.41 -18.16 -22.21
N HIS A 131 11.84 -19.42 -22.24
CA HIS A 131 13.22 -19.79 -21.90
C HIS A 131 14.15 -19.82 -23.13
N GLY A 132 13.62 -19.72 -24.34
CA GLY A 132 14.41 -19.67 -25.57
C GLY A 132 15.32 -18.45 -25.67
N ASP A 133 14.90 -17.32 -25.08
CA ASP A 133 15.70 -16.08 -25.00
C ASP A 133 16.52 -15.95 -23.69
N ASP A 134 16.11 -16.63 -22.60
CA ASP A 134 16.79 -16.57 -21.29
C ASP A 134 18.12 -17.34 -21.22
N VAL A 135 18.50 -18.06 -22.29
CA VAL A 135 19.78 -18.81 -22.38
C VAL A 135 21.01 -17.91 -22.18
N ASN A 136 20.88 -16.59 -22.36
CA ASN A 136 21.96 -15.62 -22.14
C ASN A 136 22.14 -15.17 -20.68
N VAL A 137 21.24 -15.50 -19.75
CA VAL A 137 21.33 -15.02 -18.35
C VAL A 137 22.08 -15.99 -17.44
N ASP A 138 22.18 -17.26 -17.83
CA ASP A 138 22.86 -18.31 -17.02
C ASP A 138 24.37 -18.40 -17.28
N GLU A 139 24.94 -17.58 -18.17
CA GLU A 139 26.39 -17.50 -18.41
C GLU A 139 27.18 -17.06 -17.15
N GLY A 140 26.50 -16.48 -16.15
CA GLY A 140 27.13 -16.04 -14.89
C GLY A 140 27.43 -17.15 -13.87
N GLU A 141 26.70 -18.27 -13.88
CA GLU A 141 26.92 -19.36 -12.90
C GLU A 141 27.88 -20.45 -13.44
N GLY A 142 28.01 -20.59 -14.76
CA GLY A 142 28.89 -21.58 -15.40
C GLY A 142 30.38 -21.19 -15.49
N ASP A 143 30.70 -19.90 -15.63
CA ASP A 143 32.07 -19.41 -15.89
C ASP A 143 32.83 -18.98 -14.61
N GLY A 144 32.19 -19.04 -13.44
CA GLY A 144 32.81 -18.66 -12.16
C GLY A 144 33.20 -17.17 -12.04
N PHE A 145 32.90 -16.35 -13.04
CA PHE A 145 33.05 -14.91 -13.02
C PHE A 145 31.91 -14.28 -12.22
N ARG A 146 32.26 -13.56 -11.15
CA ARG A 146 31.29 -12.75 -10.41
C ARG A 146 31.17 -11.38 -11.05
N ASP A 147 29.93 -10.94 -11.23
CA ASP A 147 29.66 -9.55 -11.56
C ASP A 147 30.36 -8.61 -10.58
N LEU A 148 30.95 -7.55 -11.14
CA LEU A 148 31.62 -6.53 -10.35
C LEU A 148 30.61 -5.86 -9.41
N VAL A 149 31.03 -5.67 -8.15
CA VAL A 149 30.19 -5.00 -7.15
C VAL A 149 29.83 -3.61 -7.63
N ARG A 150 28.52 -3.32 -7.70
CA ARG A 150 28.01 -2.00 -8.06
C ARG A 150 28.59 -0.97 -7.10
N HIS A 151 29.14 0.11 -7.66
CA HIS A 151 29.77 1.14 -6.85
C HIS A 151 28.75 1.88 -5.99
N ASN A 152 29.06 2.10 -4.70
CA ASN A 152 28.17 2.77 -3.71
C ASN A 152 27.70 4.17 -4.13
N MET A 153 28.37 4.81 -5.11
CA MET A 153 27.92 6.09 -5.68
C MET A 153 26.51 6.00 -6.29
N PHE A 154 26.12 4.86 -6.86
CA PHE A 154 24.83 4.68 -7.52
C PHE A 154 23.65 4.56 -6.53
N GLU A 155 23.91 4.34 -5.25
CA GLU A 155 22.89 4.28 -4.19
C GLU A 155 22.61 5.66 -3.57
N LYS A 156 23.42 6.67 -3.91
CA LYS A 156 23.21 8.04 -3.43
C LYS A 156 21.85 8.54 -3.90
N GLY A 157 21.13 9.20 -2.99
CA GLY A 157 19.74 9.63 -3.21
C GLY A 157 18.70 8.70 -2.57
N GLN A 158 19.02 7.43 -2.31
CA GLN A 158 18.10 6.47 -1.71
C GLN A 158 18.28 6.30 -0.19
N SER A 159 19.06 7.17 0.45
CA SER A 159 19.34 7.09 1.88
C SER A 159 18.09 7.38 2.73
N LYS A 160 17.93 6.66 3.85
CA LYS A 160 16.87 6.90 4.84
C LYS A 160 16.83 8.35 5.33
N ARG A 161 17.97 9.02 5.42
CA ARG A 161 18.05 10.44 5.80
C ARG A 161 17.31 11.33 4.79
N ILE A 162 17.50 11.09 3.49
CA ILE A 162 16.88 11.88 2.42
C ILE A 162 15.38 11.63 2.38
N TRP A 163 14.96 10.36 2.50
CA TRP A 163 13.55 9.99 2.57
C TRP A 163 12.85 10.60 3.80
N GLY A 164 13.50 10.62 4.96
CA GLY A 164 12.95 11.28 6.16
C GLY A 164 12.75 12.78 5.96
N GLU A 165 13.69 13.46 5.30
CA GLU A 165 13.54 14.87 4.94
C GLU A 165 12.44 15.09 3.89
N LEU A 166 12.34 14.23 2.88
CA LEU A 166 11.30 14.27 1.85
C LEU A 166 9.90 14.15 2.48
N TYR A 167 9.66 13.14 3.32
CA TYR A 167 8.37 12.94 3.97
C TYR A 167 8.01 14.07 4.93
N LYS A 168 9.00 14.66 5.61
CA LYS A 168 8.79 15.87 6.42
C LYS A 168 8.27 17.03 5.56
N VAL A 169 8.85 17.25 4.38
CA VAL A 169 8.39 18.31 3.46
C VAL A 169 6.99 18.02 2.98
N ILE A 170 6.72 16.79 2.52
CA ILE A 170 5.40 16.36 2.02
C ILE A 170 4.31 16.60 3.07
N ASP A 171 4.54 16.21 4.34
CA ASP A 171 3.56 16.37 5.42
C ASP A 171 3.38 17.84 5.83
N SER A 172 4.40 18.68 5.66
CA SER A 172 4.33 20.11 5.99
C SER A 172 3.79 21.00 4.86
N SER A 173 3.67 20.47 3.64
CA SER A 173 3.29 21.24 2.45
C SER A 173 1.83 21.03 2.04
N ASP A 174 1.12 22.11 1.73
CA ASP A 174 -0.22 22.03 1.15
C ASP A 174 -0.19 21.74 -0.36
N VAL A 175 0.88 22.15 -1.05
CA VAL A 175 1.08 21.96 -2.50
C VAL A 175 2.50 21.47 -2.75
N VAL A 176 2.62 20.39 -3.53
CA VAL A 176 3.90 19.84 -3.97
C VAL A 176 4.07 20.07 -5.47
N VAL A 177 5.22 20.62 -5.86
CA VAL A 177 5.57 20.80 -7.27
C VAL A 177 6.66 19.82 -7.63
N GLN A 178 6.39 18.95 -8.60
CA GLN A 178 7.39 18.05 -9.17
C GLN A 178 8.15 18.80 -10.28
N VAL A 179 9.42 19.08 -10.05
CA VAL A 179 10.31 19.69 -11.04
C VAL A 179 10.86 18.58 -11.93
N LEU A 180 10.71 18.74 -13.25
CA LEU A 180 11.19 17.79 -14.25
C LEU A 180 12.28 18.42 -15.12
N ASP A 181 13.23 17.62 -15.58
CA ASP A 181 14.18 18.05 -16.61
C ASP A 181 13.50 17.98 -17.98
N ALA A 182 13.45 19.10 -18.70
CA ALA A 182 12.81 19.17 -20.01
C ALA A 182 13.50 18.31 -21.09
N ARG A 183 14.76 17.91 -20.88
CA ARG A 183 15.52 17.08 -21.83
C ARG A 183 15.12 15.61 -21.78
N ASP A 184 14.75 15.13 -20.59
CA ASP A 184 14.26 13.77 -20.38
C ASP A 184 13.21 13.77 -19.26
N PRO A 185 11.99 14.25 -19.56
CA PRO A 185 10.93 14.37 -18.55
C PRO A 185 10.45 13.00 -18.08
N GLN A 186 10.54 11.96 -18.91
CA GLN A 186 10.12 10.60 -18.53
C GLN A 186 11.15 9.95 -17.61
N GLY A 187 12.45 10.03 -17.94
CA GLY A 187 13.51 9.47 -17.10
C GLY A 187 13.70 10.20 -15.77
N THR A 188 13.32 11.48 -15.69
CA THR A 188 13.36 12.25 -14.43
C THR A 188 12.02 12.29 -13.68
N SER A 189 10.95 11.75 -14.26
CA SER A 189 9.71 11.52 -13.54
C SER A 189 9.88 10.33 -12.59
N VAL A 190 9.45 10.51 -11.33
CA VAL A 190 9.32 9.40 -10.40
C VAL A 190 7.99 8.73 -10.73
N ALA A 191 8.03 7.50 -11.22
CA ALA A 191 6.84 6.72 -11.55
C ALA A 191 5.91 6.62 -10.32
N THR A 192 4.68 7.09 -10.47
CA THR A 192 3.58 6.90 -9.52
C THR A 192 2.86 5.59 -9.78
#